data_AF-A0A923L4H1-F1
#
_entry.id   AF-A0A923L4H1-F1
#
_cell.length_a   1.000
_cell.length_b   1.000
_cell.length_c   1.000
_cell.angle_alpha   90.00
_cell.angle_beta   90.00
_cell.angle_gamma   90.00
#
_symmetry.space_group_name_H-M   'P 1'
#
loop_
_entity.id
_entity.type
_entity.pdbx_description
1 polymer ?
#
loop_
_entity_poly.entity_id
_entity_poly.type
_entity_poly.pdbx_seq_one_letter_code
_entity_poly.pdbx_strand_id
1 'polypeptide(L)'
;MNITIEFFQRDLIPAIGAGIYEISVCKNDKSKILYIGESVFVLVRCASHLYELNKDPKYFGFNEDTIRDSSVKLRFRLLEKVNERDLRKKREKELIKEKAPLTQSGISDYQKSVEDKVSALTKFLNSSCFTNL
;
A
#
# COMPACT_ATOMS: atom_id res chain seq x y z
N MET A 1 13.74 8.00 -6.06
CA MET A 1 12.49 8.08 -5.27
C MET A 1 12.70 9.14 -4.20
N ASN A 2 11.82 10.15 -4.11
CA ASN A 2 11.96 11.24 -3.12
C ASN A 2 10.77 11.32 -2.14
N ILE A 3 9.83 10.38 -2.24
CA ILE A 3 8.72 10.27 -1.27
C ILE A 3 9.26 9.88 0.12
N THR A 4 8.50 10.19 1.16
CA THR A 4 8.81 9.73 2.52
C THR A 4 8.29 8.30 2.74
N ILE A 5 9.10 7.45 3.39
CA ILE A 5 8.68 6.09 3.76
C ILE A 5 8.41 6.01 5.27
N GLU A 6 7.18 5.69 5.65
CA GLU A 6 6.78 5.37 7.02
C GLU A 6 6.66 3.86 7.19
N PHE A 7 7.75 3.21 7.62
CA PHE A 7 7.84 1.75 7.70
C PHE A 7 7.61 1.26 9.14
N PHE A 8 6.41 0.74 9.42
CA PHE A 8 6.01 0.18 10.73
C PHE A 8 6.38 1.04 11.96
N GLN A 9 6.19 2.36 11.86
CA GLN A 9 6.64 3.30 12.91
C GLN A 9 6.09 3.01 14.32
N ARG A 10 4.96 2.29 14.45
CA ARG A 10 4.30 2.03 15.74
C ARG A 10 4.13 0.54 16.06
N ASP A 11 4.50 -0.31 15.12
CA ASP A 11 4.07 -1.70 15.03
C ASP A 11 5.19 -2.61 14.49
N LEU A 12 6.44 -2.14 14.54
CA LEU A 12 7.61 -2.87 14.08
C LEU A 12 7.73 -4.25 14.73
N ILE A 13 7.66 -4.33 16.07
CA ILE A 13 7.77 -5.60 16.81
C ILE A 13 6.60 -6.54 16.46
N PRO A 14 5.33 -6.11 16.51
CA PRO A 14 4.21 -6.90 15.99
C PRO A 14 4.38 -7.42 14.56
N ALA A 15 4.96 -6.61 13.66
CA ALA A 15 5.11 -6.92 12.23
C ALA A 15 6.18 -7.98 11.92
N ILE A 16 7.01 -8.39 12.89
CA ILE A 16 7.97 -9.49 12.69
C ILE A 16 7.24 -10.81 12.39
N GLY A 17 6.05 -11.00 12.99
CA GLY A 17 5.29 -12.23 12.89
C GLY A 17 4.27 -12.27 11.75
N ALA A 18 3.34 -13.22 11.88
CA ALA A 18 2.29 -13.45 10.92
C ALA A 18 1.12 -12.46 11.08
N GLY A 19 0.57 -12.01 9.97
CA GLY A 19 -0.55 -11.08 9.97
C GLY A 19 -0.87 -10.51 8.59
N ILE A 20 -1.79 -9.55 8.62
CA ILE A 20 -2.28 -8.84 7.45
C ILE A 20 -1.72 -7.43 7.53
N TYR A 21 -1.16 -6.93 6.44
CA TYR A 21 -0.58 -5.60 6.34
C TYR A 21 -1.30 -4.77 5.28
N GLU A 22 -1.21 -3.46 5.43
CA GLU A 22 -1.58 -2.51 4.40
C GLU A 22 -0.41 -1.62 4.00
N ILE A 23 -0.44 -1.20 2.75
CA ILE A 23 0.44 -0.19 2.18
C ILE A 23 -0.47 0.94 1.68
N SER A 24 -0.31 2.13 2.24
CA SER A 24 -1.13 3.29 1.93
C SER A 24 -0.27 4.47 1.48
N VAL A 25 -0.82 5.28 0.58
CA VAL A 25 -0.24 6.57 0.20
C VAL A 25 -0.96 7.69 0.94
N CYS A 26 -0.22 8.72 1.36
CA CYS A 26 -0.77 9.92 1.96
C CYS A 26 -0.22 11.17 1.27
N LYS A 27 -1.08 12.16 1.00
CA LYS A 27 -0.72 13.48 0.49
C LYS A 27 -1.74 14.50 1.00
N ASN A 28 -1.29 15.63 1.55
CA ASN A 28 -2.14 16.71 2.08
C ASN A 28 -3.28 16.20 2.98
N ASP A 29 -2.93 15.41 4.00
CA ASP A 29 -3.84 14.78 4.97
C ASP A 29 -4.88 13.79 4.41
N LYS A 30 -4.92 13.60 3.09
CA LYS A 30 -5.70 12.54 2.45
C LYS A 30 -4.86 11.27 2.38
N SER A 31 -5.51 10.14 2.63
CA SER A 31 -4.89 8.81 2.56
C SER A 31 -5.70 7.88 1.68
N LYS A 32 -5.02 7.00 0.95
CA LYS A 32 -5.64 5.90 0.21
C LYS A 32 -4.82 4.64 0.37
N ILE A 33 -5.50 3.52 0.62
CA ILE A 33 -4.87 2.21 0.66
C ILE A 33 -4.54 1.80 -0.77
N LEU A 34 -3.30 1.43 -1.02
CA LEU A 34 -2.84 0.92 -2.31
C LEU A 34 -3.02 -0.59 -2.37
N TYR A 35 -2.52 -1.28 -1.33
CA TYR A 35 -2.42 -2.73 -1.30
C TYR A 35 -2.64 -3.28 0.11
N ILE A 36 -3.33 -4.42 0.20
CA ILE A 36 -3.46 -5.25 1.40
C ILE A 36 -2.94 -6.63 1.06
N GLY A 37 -2.15 -7.21 1.96
CA GLY A 37 -1.68 -8.59 1.79
C GLY A 37 -1.50 -9.29 3.13
N GLU A 38 -1.38 -10.61 3.08
CA GLU A 38 -1.01 -11.45 4.22
C GLU A 38 0.42 -11.99 4.13
N SER A 39 1.00 -12.29 5.29
CA SER A 39 2.24 -13.05 5.36
C SER A 39 2.42 -13.73 6.72
N VAL A 40 3.24 -14.77 6.75
CA VAL A 40 3.84 -15.29 7.99
C VAL A 40 5.04 -14.47 8.47
N PHE A 41 5.61 -13.63 7.59
CA PHE A 41 6.73 -12.72 7.86
C PHE A 41 6.41 -11.33 7.30
N VAL A 42 5.49 -10.61 7.96
CA VAL A 42 4.95 -9.33 7.44
C VAL A 42 6.04 -8.32 7.14
N LEU A 43 6.99 -8.13 8.06
CA LEU A 43 8.09 -7.19 7.91
C LEU A 43 8.95 -7.49 6.67
N VAL A 44 9.31 -8.76 6.46
CA VAL A 44 10.11 -9.20 5.31
C VAL A 44 9.35 -8.98 4.02
N ARG A 45 8.06 -9.35 3.98
CA ARG A 45 7.21 -9.18 2.79
C ARG A 45 7.05 -7.72 2.41
N CYS A 46 6.87 -6.83 3.38
CA CYS A 46 6.79 -5.39 3.15
C CYS A 46 8.13 -4.80 2.69
N ALA A 47 9.26 -5.30 3.20
CA ALA A 47 10.58 -4.92 2.68
C ALA A 47 10.75 -5.33 1.21
N SER A 48 10.28 -6.53 0.82
CA SER A 48 10.29 -6.96 -0.58
C SER A 48 9.43 -6.05 -1.47
N HIS A 49 8.25 -5.62 -1.00
CA HIS A 49 7.42 -4.65 -1.72
C HIS A 49 8.13 -3.30 -1.92
N LEU A 50 8.82 -2.80 -0.89
CA LEU A 50 9.60 -1.58 -0.98
C LEU A 50 10.77 -1.72 -1.98
N TYR A 51 11.41 -2.88 -2.02
CA TYR A 51 12.45 -3.18 -3.01
C TYR A 51 11.92 -3.18 -4.45
N GLU A 52 10.76 -3.82 -4.70
CA GLU A 52 10.15 -3.81 -6.03
C GLU A 52 9.69 -2.41 -6.46
N LEU A 53 9.17 -1.60 -5.53
CA LEU A 53 8.88 -0.18 -5.80
C LEU A 53 10.14 0.62 -6.18
N ASN A 54 11.27 0.36 -5.51
CA ASN A 54 12.52 1.04 -5.82
C ASN A 54 13.07 0.66 -7.21
N LYS A 55 12.81 -0.56 -7.67
CA LYS A 55 13.16 -1.02 -9.02
C LYS A 55 12.26 -0.41 -10.09
N ASP A 56 10.95 -0.40 -9.85
CA ASP A 56 9.96 0.15 -10.76
C ASP A 56 8.87 0.90 -9.98
N PRO A 57 8.84 2.25 -10.06
CA PRO A 57 7.79 3.07 -9.44
C PRO A 57 6.36 2.62 -9.80
N LYS A 58 6.17 2.05 -11.00
CA LYS A 58 4.87 1.57 -11.48
C LYS A 58 4.36 0.36 -10.70
N TYR A 59 5.21 -0.28 -9.90
CA TYR A 59 4.81 -1.38 -9.01
C TYR A 59 3.59 -1.03 -8.16
N PHE A 60 3.54 0.18 -7.58
CA PHE A 60 2.36 0.70 -6.89
C PHE A 60 1.62 1.82 -7.63
N GLY A 61 1.88 1.97 -8.94
CA GLY A 61 1.22 2.99 -9.77
C GLY A 61 1.85 4.37 -9.70
N PHE A 62 3.05 4.54 -9.16
CA PHE A 62 3.75 5.80 -9.32
C PHE A 62 4.28 5.93 -10.75
N ASN A 63 4.37 7.17 -11.21
CA ASN A 63 5.14 7.56 -12.40
C ASN A 63 6.38 8.36 -11.98
N GLU A 64 7.20 8.75 -12.96
CA GLU A 64 8.46 9.48 -12.72
C GLU A 64 8.28 10.79 -11.94
N ASP A 65 7.15 11.48 -12.09
CA ASP A 65 6.87 12.74 -11.41
C ASP A 65 6.39 12.50 -9.97
N THR A 66 5.37 11.66 -9.83
CA THR A 66 4.71 11.37 -8.54
C THR A 66 5.64 10.67 -7.54
N ILE A 67 6.60 9.85 -8.00
CA ILE A 67 7.59 9.21 -7.12
C ILE A 67 8.68 10.19 -6.62
N ARG A 68 8.75 11.38 -7.22
CA ARG A 68 9.70 12.46 -6.84
C ARG A 68 9.04 13.55 -6.00
N ASP A 69 7.74 13.46 -5.75
CA ASP A 69 7.00 14.40 -4.92
C ASP A 69 7.26 14.14 -3.43
N SER A 70 8.11 14.98 -2.83
CA SER A 70 8.46 14.90 -1.41
C SER A 70 7.29 15.13 -0.43
N SER A 71 6.17 15.69 -0.89
CA SER A 71 4.95 15.82 -0.08
C SER A 71 4.20 14.49 0.08
N VAL A 72 4.54 13.49 -0.74
CA VAL A 72 3.92 12.17 -0.68
C VAL A 72 4.61 11.30 0.35
N LYS A 73 3.80 10.60 1.14
CA LYS A 73 4.24 9.57 2.08
C LYS A 73 3.71 8.21 1.66
N LEU A 74 4.56 7.18 1.66
CA LEU A 74 4.16 5.79 1.55
C LEU A 74 4.33 5.12 2.91
N ARG A 75 3.27 4.48 3.37
CA ARG A 75 3.17 3.98 4.73
C ARG A 75 2.87 2.50 4.73
N PHE A 76 3.64 1.76 5.51
CA PHE A 76 3.48 0.32 5.75
C PHE A 76 3.00 0.12 7.18
N ARG A 77 1.91 -0.63 7.34
CA ARG A 77 1.31 -0.92 8.65
C ARG A 77 0.84 -2.35 8.73
N LEU A 78 0.91 -2.90 9.93
CA LEU A 78 0.23 -4.11 10.32
C LEU A 78 -1.23 -3.76 10.64
N LEU A 79 -2.17 -4.41 9.96
CA LEU A 79 -3.59 -4.29 10.24
C LEU A 79 -4.01 -5.22 11.37
N GLU A 80 -3.71 -6.50 11.22
CA GLU A 80 -4.20 -7.54 12.12
C GLU A 80 -3.13 -8.62 12.30
N LYS A 81 -2.87 -9.05 13.54
CA LYS A 81 -2.05 -10.23 13.82
C LYS A 81 -2.92 -11.46 13.71
N VAL A 82 -2.57 -12.37 12.81
CA VAL A 82 -3.32 -13.61 12.60
C VAL A 82 -2.33 -14.72 12.28
N ASN A 83 -2.12 -15.65 13.20
CA ASN A 83 -1.15 -16.74 13.02
C ASN A 83 -1.71 -17.89 12.18
N GLU A 84 -2.98 -18.23 12.40
CA GLU A 84 -3.67 -19.30 11.69
C GLU A 84 -3.85 -18.91 10.21
N ARG A 85 -3.44 -19.80 9.30
CA ARG A 85 -3.29 -19.50 7.87
C ARG A 85 -4.62 -19.28 7.20
N ASP A 86 -5.60 -20.14 7.45
CA ASP A 86 -6.86 -20.13 6.74
C ASP A 86 -7.72 -18.93 7.18
N LEU A 87 -7.73 -18.62 8.47
CA LEU A 87 -8.30 -17.41 9.03
C LEU A 87 -7.64 -16.15 8.45
N ARG A 88 -6.30 -16.12 8.38
CA ARG A 88 -5.57 -14.97 7.84
C ARG A 88 -5.91 -14.72 6.37
N LYS A 89 -5.92 -15.77 5.53
CA LYS A 89 -6.27 -15.68 4.11
C LYS A 89 -7.72 -15.28 3.89
N LYS A 90 -8.64 -15.83 4.69
CA LYS A 90 -10.05 -15.44 4.63
C LYS A 90 -10.21 -13.96 4.97
N ARG A 91 -9.59 -13.51 6.05
CA ARG A 91 -9.68 -12.13 6.54
C ARG A 91 -9.04 -11.12 5.60
N GLU A 92 -7.93 -11.47 4.95
CA GLU A 92 -7.31 -10.65 3.89
C GLU A 92 -8.32 -10.36 2.76
N LYS A 93 -9.00 -11.39 2.25
CA LYS A 93 -9.99 -11.23 1.17
C LYS A 93 -11.17 -10.36 1.58
N GLU A 94 -11.64 -10.51 2.81
CA GLU A 94 -12.70 -9.64 3.38
C GLU A 94 -12.24 -8.18 3.39
N LEU A 95 -11.04 -7.91 3.90
CA LEU A 95 -10.47 -6.55 3.96
C LEU A 95 -10.25 -5.95 2.58
N ILE A 96 -9.80 -6.73 1.59
CA ILE A 96 -9.64 -6.28 0.20
C ILE A 96 -10.99 -5.88 -0.40
N LYS A 97 -12.04 -6.67 -0.16
CA LYS A 97 -13.39 -6.38 -0.65
C LYS A 97 -13.99 -5.15 0.05
N GLU A 98 -13.80 -5.02 1.35
CA GLU A 98 -14.32 -3.92 2.16
C GLU A 98 -13.63 -2.59 1.83
N LYS A 99 -12.29 -2.59 1.79
CA LYS A 99 -11.48 -1.36 1.70
C LYS A 99 -11.17 -0.95 0.26
N ALA A 100 -11.37 -1.85 -0.70
CA ALA A 100 -11.12 -1.67 -2.14
C ALA A 100 -9.78 -0.96 -2.42
N PRO A 101 -8.63 -1.60 -2.12
CA PRO A 101 -7.30 -1.02 -2.33
C PRO A 101 -7.10 -0.56 -3.77
N LEU A 102 -6.48 0.60 -3.94
CA LEU A 102 -6.44 1.33 -5.21
C LEU A 102 -5.79 0.50 -6.33
N THR A 103 -4.75 -0.27 -6.00
CA THR A 103 -3.95 -1.02 -6.97
C THR A 103 -4.35 -2.49 -7.11
N GLN A 104 -5.35 -2.97 -6.37
CA GLN A 104 -5.78 -4.37 -6.39
C GLN A 104 -7.12 -4.56 -7.09
N SER A 105 -7.31 -5.73 -7.72
CA SER A 105 -8.52 -6.05 -8.50
C SER A 105 -9.76 -6.27 -7.64
N GLY A 106 -9.59 -6.54 -6.35
CA GLY A 106 -10.69 -6.75 -5.40
C GLY A 106 -11.09 -8.22 -5.18
N ILE A 107 -10.51 -9.17 -5.94
CA ILE A 107 -10.82 -10.61 -5.82
C ILE A 107 -9.95 -11.29 -4.74
N SER A 108 -8.68 -10.93 -4.72
CA SER A 108 -7.64 -11.38 -3.77
C SER A 108 -6.55 -10.32 -3.81
N ASP A 109 -5.31 -10.67 -3.48
CA ASP A 109 -4.19 -9.74 -3.50
C ASP A 109 -3.69 -9.35 -4.91
N TYR A 110 -4.31 -9.89 -5.96
CA TYR A 110 -4.03 -9.59 -7.36
C TYR A 110 -4.06 -8.09 -7.65
N GLN A 111 -3.01 -7.61 -8.30
CA GLN A 111 -2.93 -6.22 -8.73
C GLN A 111 -3.64 -5.98 -10.06
N LYS A 112 -4.06 -4.72 -10.30
CA LYS A 112 -4.55 -4.24 -11.59
C LYS A 112 -3.40 -4.13 -12.61
N SER A 113 -3.76 -3.85 -13.86
CA SER A 113 -2.79 -3.49 -14.91
C SER A 113 -1.93 -2.28 -14.48
N VAL A 114 -0.74 -2.16 -15.08
CA VAL A 114 0.16 -1.04 -14.78
C VAL A 114 -0.50 0.29 -15.11
N GLU A 115 -1.21 0.35 -16.23
CA GLU A 115 -1.91 1.54 -16.72
C GLU A 115 -3.00 1.98 -15.74
N ASP A 116 -3.82 1.03 -15.25
CA ASP A 116 -4.88 1.32 -14.29
C ASP A 116 -4.32 1.81 -12.95
N LYS A 117 -3.22 1.19 -12.47
CA LYS A 117 -2.55 1.63 -11.24
C LYS A 117 -2.03 3.05 -11.36
N VAL A 118 -1.32 3.34 -12.45
CA VAL A 118 -0.73 4.67 -12.69
C VAL A 118 -1.80 5.74 -12.83
N SER A 119 -2.84 5.47 -13.61
CA SER A 119 -3.97 6.37 -13.79
C SER A 119 -4.69 6.65 -12.46
N ALA A 120 -5.01 5.61 -11.70
CA ALA A 120 -5.73 5.73 -10.43
C ALA A 120 -4.93 6.50 -9.37
N LEU A 121 -3.63 6.19 -9.21
CA LEU A 121 -2.79 6.87 -8.23
C LEU A 121 -2.54 8.34 -8.62
N THR A 122 -2.24 8.61 -9.89
CA THR A 122 -2.04 9.98 -10.37
C THR A 122 -3.28 10.83 -10.13
N LYS A 123 -4.47 10.30 -10.43
CA LYS A 123 -5.75 10.99 -10.15
C LYS A 123 -5.92 11.30 -8.66
N PHE A 124 -5.63 10.35 -7.78
CA PHE A 124 -5.69 10.56 -6.33
C PHE A 124 -4.74 11.68 -5.87
N LEU A 125 -3.46 11.61 -6.27
CA LEU A 125 -2.43 12.57 -5.85
C LEU A 125 -2.68 13.98 -6.39
N ASN A 126 -3.28 14.12 -7.58
CA ASN A 126 -3.59 15.42 -8.18
C ASN A 126 -4.92 16.00 -7.71
N SER A 127 -5.91 15.17 -7.35
CA SER A 127 -7.17 15.62 -6.74
C SER A 127 -6.97 16.31 -5.38
N SER A 128 -5.78 16.18 -4.80
CA SER A 128 -5.37 16.81 -3.55
C SER A 128 -4.91 18.27 -3.73
N CYS A 129 -5.00 18.82 -4.96
CA CYS A 129 -4.61 20.19 -5.32
C CYS A 129 -5.79 21.18 -5.44
N PHE A 130 -7.05 20.71 -5.47
CA PHE A 130 -8.24 21.53 -5.74
C PHE A 130 -9.05 21.92 -4.49
N THR A 131 -8.40 22.29 -3.40
CA THR A 131 -9.07 22.94 -2.27
C THR A 131 -8.35 24.26 -2.02
N ASN A 132 -8.67 25.27 -2.84
CA ASN A 132 -8.52 26.71 -2.61
C ASN A 132 -8.95 27.45 -3.90
N LEU A 133 -10.25 27.52 -4.15
CA LEU A 133 -10.89 28.55 -4.97
C LEU A 133 -12.11 29.05 -4.23
#